data_AF-E1ZJB7-F1
#
_entry.id   AF-E1ZJB7-F1
#
_cell.length_a   1.000
_cell.length_b   1.000
_cell.length_c   1.000
_cell.angle_alpha   90.00
_cell.angle_beta   90.00
_cell.angle_gamma   90.00
#
_symmetry.space_group_name_H-M   'P 1'
#
loop_
_entity.id
_entity.type
_entity.pdbx_description
1 polymer ?
#
loop_
_entity_poly.entity_id
_entity_poly.type
_entity_poly.pdbx_seq_one_letter_code
_entity_poly.pdbx_strand_id
1 'polypeptide(L)'
;MAPTRAQRLQPATGSASLRLGLALAMLAATSLPQRAAAVKGISDWSPGLITHFGGKQDGMDPSSPSFGTKEGSCGYGVIPKEQYPYFSTAALAPSNKFYKADELHGCGQCFQIQCADSRGGVCKTDDAGKPLSVMVMISDECPECGTDHVDVQSLAFAKLANPDIGRITMQYRRVECAPPEDMQVSVMDFGGAGKWIRLAIDETGGRAAVKSVAVKGSGSSSWTEMTNSWGATWEHPSAPAPPLSFKIVGDDGEEVVAADVVKQNGGISGGANGERATFSSNVQFTITDPAFGKSVTAFDGPSDPMLITSDTPGADGSAGGEGASPANSSANATAPAAPSSANATAKGSPAAEGKPSSASASASSGSSGKCRDQPTPDGHSCAQQKQWGKCEQDFIKVNGYCAATCGRCGGADSGKKVQAYAGPANSGRKMLLRR
;
A
#
# COMPACT_ATOMS: atom_id res chain seq x y z
N MET A 1 22.08 -42.22 -95.97
CA MET A 1 21.00 -42.46 -96.95
C MET A 1 19.75 -41.72 -96.48
N ALA A 2 19.26 -40.75 -97.24
CA ALA A 2 17.88 -40.27 -97.13
C ALA A 2 16.93 -41.30 -97.80
N PRO A 3 15.60 -41.13 -97.81
CA PRO A 3 14.64 -40.48 -96.88
C PRO A 3 13.58 -41.53 -96.44
N THR A 4 12.44 -41.22 -95.82
CA THR A 4 11.13 -41.12 -96.52
C THR A 4 10.04 -40.68 -95.52
N ARG A 5 9.14 -39.88 -96.07
CA ARG A 5 8.04 -39.09 -95.49
C ARG A 5 6.70 -39.80 -95.67
N ALA A 6 5.79 -39.70 -94.71
CA ALA A 6 4.32 -39.75 -94.90
C ALA A 6 3.67 -39.01 -93.71
N GLN A 7 3.18 -37.76 -93.86
CA GLN A 7 1.79 -37.36 -94.23
C GLN A 7 0.73 -38.14 -93.41
N ARG A 8 -0.21 -37.53 -92.67
CA ARG A 8 -1.21 -36.53 -93.11
C ARG A 8 -2.07 -35.99 -91.93
N LEU A 9 -2.55 -34.75 -92.08
CA LEU A 9 -3.81 -34.12 -91.62
C LEU A 9 -4.09 -33.80 -90.12
N GLN A 10 -4.42 -32.50 -89.92
CA GLN A 10 -5.00 -31.79 -88.76
C GLN A 10 -6.52 -32.09 -88.63
N PRO A 11 -7.39 -31.44 -87.77
CA PRO A 11 -7.20 -30.31 -86.83
C PRO A 11 -8.02 -30.41 -85.51
N ALA A 12 -8.21 -29.26 -84.83
CA ALA A 12 -9.19 -28.90 -83.78
C ALA A 12 -8.61 -28.75 -82.36
N THR A 13 -8.15 -27.55 -81.99
CA THR A 13 -8.90 -26.50 -81.23
C THR A 13 -9.23 -26.88 -79.78
N GLY A 14 -8.63 -26.16 -78.82
CA GLY A 14 -9.02 -26.23 -77.41
C GLY A 14 -8.02 -25.55 -76.49
N SER A 15 -8.08 -24.22 -76.41
CA SER A 15 -7.34 -23.38 -75.46
C SER A 15 -7.79 -23.63 -74.02
N ALA A 16 -6.86 -23.83 -73.09
CA ALA A 16 -7.04 -23.49 -71.67
C ALA A 16 -5.67 -23.33 -70.99
N SER A 17 -5.13 -22.12 -71.03
CA SER A 17 -3.97 -21.72 -70.22
C SER A 17 -4.43 -21.52 -68.76
N LEU A 18 -4.17 -22.49 -67.89
CA LEU A 18 -4.39 -22.34 -66.46
C LEU A 18 -3.14 -21.70 -65.84
N ARG A 19 -3.23 -20.40 -65.50
CA ARG A 19 -2.20 -19.66 -64.78
C ARG A 19 -2.14 -20.15 -63.34
N LEU A 20 -1.01 -20.71 -62.94
CA LEU A 20 -0.72 -21.09 -61.56
C LEU A 20 -0.35 -19.82 -60.77
N GLY A 21 -1.35 -19.16 -60.17
CA GLY A 21 -1.15 -18.05 -59.24
C GLY A 21 -0.84 -18.60 -57.85
N LEU A 22 0.43 -18.58 -57.45
CA LEU A 22 0.85 -18.91 -56.10
C LEU A 22 0.46 -17.76 -55.16
N ALA A 23 -0.68 -17.89 -54.47
CA ALA A 23 -1.08 -16.96 -53.43
C ALA A 23 -0.22 -17.23 -52.18
N LEU A 24 0.80 -16.39 -51.95
CA LEU A 24 1.60 -16.37 -50.73
C LEU A 24 0.72 -15.80 -49.61
N ALA A 25 0.03 -16.67 -48.86
CA ALA A 25 -0.67 -16.27 -47.66
C ALA A 25 0.36 -15.90 -46.59
N MET A 26 0.67 -14.61 -46.46
CA MET A 26 1.33 -14.09 -45.26
C MET A 26 0.38 -14.32 -44.07
N LEU A 27 0.66 -15.32 -43.24
CA LEU A 27 0.14 -15.35 -41.89
C LEU A 27 0.74 -14.17 -41.14
N ALA A 28 0.04 -13.04 -41.13
CA ALA A 28 0.23 -12.03 -40.12
C ALA A 28 -0.11 -12.70 -38.79
N ALA A 29 0.92 -13.07 -38.02
CA ALA A 29 0.75 -13.37 -36.61
C ALA A 29 0.19 -12.10 -35.98
N THR A 30 -1.13 -12.06 -35.78
CA THR A 30 -1.76 -11.06 -34.93
C THR A 30 -1.17 -11.27 -33.55
N SER A 31 -0.20 -10.43 -33.20
CA SER A 31 0.25 -10.29 -31.82
C SER A 31 -1.01 -10.04 -31.00
N LEU A 32 -1.41 -11.03 -30.20
CA LEU A 32 -2.41 -10.80 -29.16
C LEU A 32 -1.97 -9.55 -28.40
N PRO A 33 -2.84 -8.54 -28.20
CA PRO A 33 -2.50 -7.41 -27.38
C PRO A 33 -2.02 -7.97 -26.04
N GLN A 34 -0.79 -7.62 -25.68
CA GLN A 34 -0.22 -7.90 -24.37
C GLN A 34 -1.27 -7.42 -23.36
N ARG A 35 -1.82 -8.34 -22.56
CA ARG A 35 -2.91 -8.03 -21.64
C ARG A 35 -2.47 -6.81 -20.82
N ALA A 36 -3.22 -5.72 -20.97
CA ALA A 36 -2.95 -4.47 -20.27
C ALA A 36 -2.89 -4.74 -18.76
N ALA A 37 -2.05 -4.00 -18.06
CA ALA A 37 -1.77 -4.29 -16.67
C ALA A 37 -2.97 -4.10 -15.77
N ALA A 38 -3.42 -5.13 -15.07
CA ALA A 38 -4.60 -5.05 -14.24
C ALA A 38 -4.25 -4.84 -12.76
N VAL A 39 -5.20 -4.28 -12.02
CA VAL A 39 -5.19 -4.22 -10.56
C VAL A 39 -6.19 -5.25 -10.06
N LYS A 40 -5.69 -6.35 -9.51
CA LYS A 40 -6.51 -7.41 -8.92
C LYS A 40 -6.92 -7.06 -7.49
N GLY A 41 -8.16 -6.59 -7.32
CA GLY A 41 -8.81 -6.47 -6.01
C GLY A 41 -9.05 -7.83 -5.36
N ILE A 42 -8.61 -7.97 -4.10
CA ILE A 42 -8.84 -9.17 -3.26
C ILE A 42 -9.66 -8.85 -2.00
N SER A 43 -10.12 -7.61 -1.86
CA SER A 43 -11.18 -7.23 -0.93
C SER A 43 -12.11 -6.17 -1.55
N ASP A 44 -13.26 -5.98 -0.92
CA ASP A 44 -14.12 -4.84 -1.20
C ASP A 44 -13.48 -3.51 -0.80
N TRP A 45 -13.96 -2.43 -1.42
CA TRP A 45 -13.62 -1.06 -1.05
C TRP A 45 -14.11 -0.73 0.36
N SER A 46 -13.27 -0.01 1.10
CA SER A 46 -13.56 0.51 2.42
C SER A 46 -13.36 2.02 2.41
N PRO A 47 -14.28 2.82 2.99
CA PRO A 47 -14.04 4.23 3.17
C PRO A 47 -12.94 4.44 4.21
N GLY A 48 -12.20 5.53 4.09
CA GLY A 48 -11.12 5.83 5.01
C GLY A 48 -10.66 7.27 4.97
N LEU A 49 -9.65 7.50 5.79
CA LEU A 49 -8.91 8.74 5.87
C LEU A 49 -7.46 8.49 5.52
N ILE A 50 -6.84 9.46 4.85
CA ILE A 50 -5.41 9.42 4.58
C ILE A 50 -4.73 10.72 5.00
N THR A 51 -3.59 10.57 5.66
CA THR A 51 -2.58 11.61 5.87
C THR A 51 -1.26 11.14 5.27
N HIS A 52 -0.17 11.87 5.53
CA HIS A 52 1.13 11.45 5.08
C HIS A 52 2.27 11.76 6.04
N PHE A 53 3.31 10.93 5.96
CA PHE A 53 4.58 11.06 6.66
C PHE A 53 5.74 11.31 5.70
N GLY A 54 6.87 11.77 6.25
CA GLY A 54 8.12 11.97 5.53
C GLY A 54 8.14 13.23 4.67
N GLY A 55 7.15 14.11 4.82
CA GLY A 55 7.01 15.32 4.02
C GLY A 55 7.47 16.58 4.73
N LYS A 56 7.24 17.72 4.08
CA LYS A 56 7.54 19.05 4.61
C LYS A 56 6.85 19.34 5.95
N GLN A 57 5.66 18.77 6.17
CA GLN A 57 4.93 18.87 7.44
C GLN A 57 5.72 18.29 8.63
N ASP A 58 6.60 17.33 8.36
CA ASP A 58 7.49 16.71 9.35
C ASP A 58 8.88 17.36 9.39
N GLY A 59 9.10 18.40 8.59
CA GLY A 59 10.41 19.02 8.41
C GLY A 59 11.40 18.14 7.64
N MET A 60 10.90 17.20 6.84
CA MET A 60 11.71 16.24 6.08
C MET A 60 11.68 16.53 4.57
N ASP A 61 12.73 16.08 3.88
CA ASP A 61 12.71 15.97 2.42
C ASP A 61 11.93 14.72 2.02
N PRO A 62 10.80 14.84 1.31
CA PRO A 62 10.00 13.69 0.88
C PRO A 62 10.72 12.75 -0.09
N SER A 63 11.87 13.16 -0.63
CA SER A 63 12.73 12.31 -1.46
C SER A 63 13.78 11.53 -0.66
N SER A 64 13.85 11.72 0.66
CA SER A 64 14.78 11.04 1.55
C SER A 64 14.06 9.96 2.37
N PRO A 65 14.71 8.81 2.70
CA PRO A 65 14.13 7.81 3.58
C PRO A 65 13.76 8.39 4.95
N SER A 66 12.56 8.07 5.42
CA SER A 66 11.95 8.56 6.66
C SER A 66 11.00 7.51 7.27
N PHE A 67 10.86 7.50 8.60
CA PHE A 67 9.92 6.66 9.36
C PHE A 67 9.71 5.27 8.73
N GLY A 68 8.53 5.00 8.15
CA GLY A 68 8.15 3.73 7.53
C GLY A 68 8.97 3.27 6.32
N THR A 69 9.87 4.09 5.79
CA THR A 69 10.85 3.73 4.74
C THR A 69 12.27 3.54 5.27
N LYS A 70 12.51 3.74 6.58
CA LYS A 70 13.84 3.61 7.19
C LYS A 70 13.87 2.66 8.39
N GLU A 71 12.88 2.81 9.28
CA GLU A 71 12.82 2.14 10.59
C GLU A 71 11.37 1.67 10.88
N GLY A 72 10.62 1.30 9.83
CA GLY A 72 9.22 0.89 9.95
C GLY A 72 9.03 -0.39 10.76
N SER A 73 7.89 -0.50 11.44
CA SER A 73 7.53 -1.60 12.33
C SER A 73 7.53 -2.98 11.67
N CYS A 74 7.37 -3.04 10.34
CA CYS A 74 7.45 -4.29 9.60
C CYS A 74 8.85 -4.88 9.54
N GLY A 75 9.88 -4.11 9.89
CA GLY A 75 11.24 -4.61 9.92
C GLY A 75 11.80 -4.87 8.53
N TYR A 76 11.43 -4.10 7.50
CA TYR A 76 12.07 -4.13 6.18
C TYR A 76 13.38 -3.35 6.11
N GLY A 77 13.66 -2.51 7.12
CA GLY A 77 14.87 -1.70 7.17
C GLY A 77 14.76 -0.49 6.25
N VAL A 78 15.89 -0.06 5.69
CA VAL A 78 15.89 1.06 4.74
C VAL A 78 15.37 0.55 3.40
N ILE A 79 14.21 1.06 3.00
CA ILE A 79 13.61 0.89 1.68
C ILE A 79 14.10 2.07 0.82
N PRO A 80 14.92 1.88 -0.22
CA PRO A 80 15.34 2.95 -1.12
C PRO A 80 14.19 3.44 -2.02
N LYS A 81 14.28 4.69 -2.49
CA LYS A 81 13.30 5.26 -3.43
C LYS A 81 13.34 4.55 -4.79
N GLU A 82 14.50 4.04 -5.17
CA GLU A 82 14.78 3.42 -6.46
C GLU A 82 14.49 1.91 -6.49
N GLN A 83 14.09 1.32 -5.37
CA GLN A 83 13.79 -0.10 -5.25
C GLN A 83 12.35 -0.29 -4.81
N TYR A 84 11.74 -1.41 -5.17
CA TYR A 84 10.37 -1.73 -4.76
C TYR A 84 10.21 -1.60 -3.23
N PRO A 85 9.12 -0.98 -2.73
CA PRO A 85 7.94 -0.45 -3.44
C PRO A 85 8.05 1.03 -3.89
N TYR A 86 9.26 1.55 -4.11
CA TYR A 86 9.54 2.89 -4.65
C TYR A 86 8.98 4.02 -3.80
N PHE A 87 9.21 3.94 -2.48
CA PHE A 87 8.56 4.80 -1.47
C PHE A 87 7.03 4.76 -1.44
N SER A 88 6.37 3.95 -2.27
CA SER A 88 4.91 3.78 -2.23
C SER A 88 4.54 2.85 -1.07
N THR A 89 4.68 3.42 0.11
CA THR A 89 4.57 2.74 1.40
C THR A 89 3.49 3.41 2.23
N ALA A 90 2.93 2.64 3.15
CA ALA A 90 1.91 3.11 4.06
C ALA A 90 2.02 2.44 5.43
N ALA A 91 1.38 3.09 6.39
CA ALA A 91 1.21 2.62 7.74
C ALA A 91 -0.27 2.45 8.06
N LEU A 92 -0.63 1.30 8.63
CA LEU A 92 -1.99 1.07 9.13
C LEU A 92 -2.09 1.46 10.60
N ALA A 93 -3.23 1.99 11.01
CA ALA A 93 -3.53 2.15 12.43
C ALA A 93 -3.67 0.76 13.10
N PRO A 94 -3.17 0.56 14.33
CA PRO A 94 -3.38 -0.70 15.08
C PRO A 94 -4.85 -1.05 15.30
N SER A 95 -5.75 -0.06 15.21
CA SER A 95 -7.18 -0.28 15.32
C SER A 95 -7.85 -0.70 14.00
N ASN A 96 -7.15 -0.57 12.86
CA ASN A 96 -7.64 -0.91 11.52
C ASN A 96 -7.96 -2.40 11.38
N LYS A 97 -9.01 -2.73 10.62
CA LYS A 97 -9.44 -4.11 10.42
C LYS A 97 -8.41 -4.98 9.71
N PHE A 98 -7.62 -4.40 8.79
CA PHE A 98 -6.58 -5.13 8.06
C PHE A 98 -5.33 -5.35 8.92
N TYR A 99 -4.99 -4.40 9.81
CA TYR A 99 -3.94 -4.59 10.80
C TYR A 99 -4.27 -5.76 11.76
N LYS A 100 -5.54 -5.93 12.11
CA LYS A 100 -6.00 -7.00 13.01
C LYS A 100 -6.28 -8.33 12.32
N ALA A 101 -6.15 -8.40 10.99
CA ALA A 101 -6.57 -9.57 10.22
C ALA A 101 -5.61 -10.75 10.36
N ASP A 102 -4.32 -10.47 10.61
CA ASP A 102 -3.26 -11.45 10.73
C ASP A 102 -2.17 -11.00 11.72
N GLU A 103 -1.29 -11.94 12.05
CA GLU A 103 -0.17 -11.76 12.98
C GLU A 103 0.93 -10.84 12.44
N LEU A 104 0.99 -10.63 11.12
CA LEU A 104 1.96 -9.73 10.48
C LEU A 104 1.47 -8.28 10.47
N HIS A 105 0.26 -8.03 10.95
CA HIS A 105 -0.35 -6.71 11.01
C HIS A 105 -0.41 -5.98 9.66
N GLY A 106 -0.53 -6.76 8.59
CA GLY A 106 -0.56 -6.27 7.22
C GLY A 106 0.82 -6.05 6.60
N CYS A 107 1.94 -6.32 7.28
CA CYS A 107 3.27 -6.12 6.70
C CYS A 107 3.44 -6.85 5.35
N GLY A 108 3.92 -6.11 4.34
CA GLY A 108 4.13 -6.61 2.98
C GLY A 108 2.88 -6.61 2.11
N GLN A 109 1.70 -6.43 2.70
CA GLN A 109 0.43 -6.42 2.00
C GLN A 109 0.25 -5.15 1.17
N CYS A 110 -0.32 -5.29 -0.03
CA CYS A 110 -0.60 -4.18 -0.92
C CYS A 110 -2.06 -3.71 -0.85
N PHE A 111 -2.23 -2.40 -1.05
CA PHE A 111 -3.51 -1.72 -1.09
C PHE A 111 -3.58 -0.76 -2.28
N GLN A 112 -4.72 -0.75 -2.95
CA GLN A 112 -5.10 0.36 -3.81
C GLN A 112 -5.82 1.40 -2.97
N ILE A 113 -5.40 2.66 -3.05
CA ILE A 113 -6.00 3.80 -2.38
C ILE A 113 -6.45 4.82 -3.44
N GLN A 114 -7.74 5.14 -3.47
CA GLN A 114 -8.32 6.15 -4.36
C GLN A 114 -8.79 7.36 -3.57
N CYS A 115 -8.52 8.57 -4.08
CA CYS A 115 -9.10 9.77 -3.49
C CYS A 115 -10.64 9.76 -3.63
N ALA A 116 -11.34 10.04 -2.53
CA ALA A 116 -12.81 10.05 -2.46
C ALA A 116 -13.31 11.32 -1.73
N ASP A 117 -12.57 12.41 -1.83
CA ASP A 117 -12.89 13.67 -1.18
C ASP A 117 -13.93 14.47 -1.95
N SER A 118 -15.02 14.83 -1.27
CA SER A 118 -16.13 15.55 -1.88
C SER A 118 -15.85 17.05 -2.06
N ARG A 119 -14.76 17.57 -1.48
CA ARG A 119 -14.35 18.97 -1.65
C ARG A 119 -13.79 19.16 -3.06
N GLY A 120 -14.38 20.08 -3.82
CA GLY A 120 -13.96 20.36 -5.19
C GLY A 120 -12.48 20.75 -5.29
N GLY A 121 -11.75 20.14 -6.24
CA GLY A 121 -10.34 20.40 -6.48
C GLY A 121 -9.36 19.74 -5.51
N VAL A 122 -9.85 18.92 -4.57
CA VAL A 122 -8.97 18.16 -3.66
C VAL A 122 -8.41 16.91 -4.33
N CYS A 123 -9.29 16.08 -4.90
CA CYS A 123 -8.84 14.90 -5.65
C CYS A 123 -8.24 15.31 -6.98
N LYS A 124 -6.99 14.90 -7.19
CA LYS A 124 -6.40 14.88 -8.53
C LYS A 124 -7.12 13.84 -9.38
N THR A 125 -7.26 14.14 -10.67
CA THR A 125 -7.93 13.28 -11.63
C THR A 125 -7.00 12.91 -12.78
N ASP A 126 -7.29 11.80 -13.43
CA ASP A 126 -6.71 11.46 -14.72
C ASP A 126 -7.31 12.30 -15.87
N ASP A 127 -6.86 12.02 -17.09
CA ASP A 127 -7.30 12.69 -18.32
C ASP A 127 -8.80 12.47 -18.62
N ALA A 128 -9.41 11.43 -18.05
CA ALA A 128 -10.85 11.16 -18.15
C ALA A 128 -11.66 11.87 -17.04
N GLY A 129 -11.02 12.66 -16.19
CA GLY A 129 -11.66 13.35 -15.07
C GLY A 129 -12.07 12.43 -13.91
N LYS A 130 -11.48 11.22 -13.83
CA LYS A 130 -11.75 10.26 -12.74
C LYS A 130 -10.68 10.38 -11.65
N PRO A 131 -11.04 10.18 -10.36
CA PRO A 131 -10.06 10.27 -9.28
C PRO A 131 -8.89 9.29 -9.43
N LEU A 132 -7.67 9.79 -9.24
CA LEU A 132 -6.46 8.97 -9.24
C LEU A 132 -6.43 8.01 -8.05
N SER A 133 -5.77 6.87 -8.27
CA SER A 133 -5.45 5.88 -7.25
C SER A 133 -3.94 5.70 -7.13
N VAL A 134 -3.49 5.21 -5.98
CA VAL A 134 -2.11 4.73 -5.77
C VAL A 134 -2.10 3.33 -5.23
N MET A 135 -1.09 2.55 -5.62
CA MET A 135 -0.74 1.29 -4.99
C MET A 135 0.23 1.57 -3.84
N VAL A 136 0.04 0.99 -2.66
CA VAL A 136 0.99 1.09 -1.54
C VAL A 136 1.22 -0.26 -0.90
N MET A 137 2.42 -0.50 -0.40
CA MET A 137 2.76 -1.62 0.47
C MET A 137 2.76 -1.18 1.92
N ILE A 138 2.22 -1.98 2.84
CA ILE A 138 2.33 -1.68 4.27
C ILE A 138 3.75 -2.00 4.75
N SER A 139 4.44 -1.00 5.27
CA SER A 139 5.80 -1.12 5.81
C SER A 139 5.93 -0.65 7.26
N ASP A 140 4.86 -0.08 7.83
CA ASP A 140 4.88 0.49 9.17
C ASP A 140 3.50 0.43 9.84
N GLU A 141 3.45 0.87 11.09
CA GLU A 141 2.23 1.10 11.84
C GLU A 141 2.08 2.59 12.19
N CYS A 142 0.85 3.06 12.32
CA CYS A 142 0.56 4.42 12.79
C CYS A 142 -0.22 4.37 14.10
N PRO A 143 0.44 4.32 15.26
CA PRO A 143 -0.22 4.15 16.56
C PRO A 143 -1.18 5.29 16.95
N GLU A 144 -0.91 6.50 16.46
CA GLU A 144 -1.72 7.69 16.68
C GLU A 144 -2.92 7.81 15.73
N CYS A 145 -2.97 6.99 14.67
CA CYS A 145 -4.00 7.03 13.66
C CYS A 145 -5.33 6.44 14.16
N GLY A 146 -6.43 6.98 13.62
CA GLY A 146 -7.79 6.45 13.86
C GLY A 146 -8.05 5.13 13.13
N THR A 147 -9.19 4.49 13.40
CA THR A 147 -9.50 3.13 12.88
C THR A 147 -9.41 2.97 11.37
N ASP A 148 -10.02 3.86 10.60
CA ASP A 148 -10.03 3.79 9.13
C ASP A 148 -8.97 4.71 8.50
N HIS A 149 -7.91 5.01 9.24
CA HIS A 149 -6.85 5.92 8.82
C HIS A 149 -5.63 5.13 8.32
N VAL A 150 -5.20 5.47 7.11
CA VAL A 150 -3.94 5.02 6.50
C VAL A 150 -2.98 6.20 6.39
N ASP A 151 -1.76 6.09 6.89
CA ASP A 151 -0.76 7.14 6.76
C ASP A 151 0.25 6.76 5.69
N VAL A 152 0.31 7.50 4.58
CA VAL A 152 1.17 7.11 3.43
C VAL A 152 2.42 7.95 3.36
N GLN A 153 3.43 7.49 2.62
CA GLN A 153 4.58 8.33 2.33
C GLN A 153 4.15 9.58 1.52
N SER A 154 4.77 10.73 1.79
CA SER A 154 4.36 12.04 1.25
C SER A 154 4.32 12.15 -0.28
N LEU A 155 5.24 11.49 -1.00
CA LEU A 155 5.20 11.44 -2.47
C LEU A 155 4.04 10.58 -2.98
N ALA A 156 3.66 9.51 -2.28
CA ALA A 156 2.45 8.76 -2.61
C ALA A 156 1.18 9.60 -2.39
N PHE A 157 1.11 10.36 -1.29
CA PHE A 157 0.01 11.32 -1.06
C PHE A 157 -0.07 12.39 -2.14
N ALA A 158 1.08 12.91 -2.56
CA ALA A 158 1.17 13.95 -3.58
C ALA A 158 0.59 13.52 -4.93
N LYS A 159 0.43 12.22 -5.20
CA LYS A 159 -0.25 11.71 -6.41
C LYS A 159 -1.77 11.86 -6.31
N LEU A 160 -2.34 11.78 -5.11
CA LEU A 160 -3.77 11.84 -4.86
C LEU A 160 -4.30 13.27 -4.68
N ALA A 161 -3.54 14.13 -4.00
CA ALA A 161 -3.96 15.49 -3.66
C ALA A 161 -2.75 16.43 -3.44
N ASN A 162 -3.02 17.72 -3.20
CA ASN A 162 -1.96 18.64 -2.74
C ASN A 162 -1.54 18.29 -1.30
N PRO A 163 -0.24 17.97 -1.04
CA PRO A 163 0.25 17.66 0.31
C PRO A 163 -0.04 18.71 1.38
N ASP A 164 -0.15 19.98 1.01
CA ASP A 164 -0.46 21.09 1.94
C ASP A 164 -1.87 20.99 2.55
N ILE A 165 -2.76 20.18 1.97
CA ILE A 165 -4.09 19.89 2.54
C ILE A 165 -3.96 19.01 3.80
N GLY A 166 -2.90 18.20 3.88
CA GLY A 166 -2.57 17.33 5.01
C GLY A 166 -3.47 16.10 5.18
N ARG A 167 -4.78 16.24 4.96
CA ARG A 167 -5.77 15.20 5.23
C ARG A 167 -6.92 15.22 4.22
N ILE A 168 -7.22 14.06 3.65
CA ILE A 168 -8.32 13.86 2.69
C ILE A 168 -9.11 12.59 3.01
N THR A 169 -10.36 12.51 2.54
CA THR A 169 -11.11 11.25 2.56
C THR A 169 -10.77 10.41 1.33
N MET A 170 -10.75 9.10 1.52
CA MET A 170 -10.37 8.14 0.48
C MET A 170 -11.21 6.87 0.57
N GLN A 171 -11.08 6.02 -0.43
CA GLN A 171 -11.46 4.62 -0.33
C GLN A 171 -10.25 3.74 -0.62
N TYR A 172 -10.18 2.57 0.01
CA TYR A 172 -9.06 1.65 -0.11
C TYR A 172 -9.50 0.19 -0.04
N ARG A 173 -8.70 -0.69 -0.64
CA ARG A 173 -8.92 -2.13 -0.65
C ARG A 173 -7.62 -2.90 -0.77
N ARG A 174 -7.62 -4.15 -0.32
CA ARG A 174 -6.54 -5.09 -0.57
C ARG A 174 -6.50 -5.45 -2.06
N VAL A 175 -5.29 -5.58 -2.56
CA VAL A 175 -4.97 -5.98 -3.93
C VAL A 175 -3.77 -6.92 -3.92
N GLU A 176 -3.57 -7.66 -5.01
CA GLU A 176 -2.33 -8.43 -5.16
C GLU A 176 -1.10 -7.50 -5.27
N CYS A 177 0.00 -7.94 -4.68
CA CYS A 177 1.32 -7.37 -4.86
C CYS A 177 2.00 -8.02 -6.07
N ALA A 178 2.70 -7.22 -6.87
CA ALA A 178 3.53 -7.72 -7.95
C ALA A 178 4.90 -7.03 -7.92
N PRO A 179 5.80 -7.47 -7.02
CA PRO A 179 7.18 -6.99 -7.01
C PRO A 179 7.90 -7.38 -8.32
N PRO A 180 8.94 -6.62 -8.71
CA PRO A 180 9.68 -6.84 -9.95
C PRO A 180 10.59 -8.08 -9.93
N GLU A 181 11.02 -8.49 -8.74
CA GLU A 181 11.90 -9.63 -8.54
C GLU A 181 11.17 -10.77 -7.83
N ASP A 182 11.80 -11.95 -7.83
CA ASP A 182 11.35 -13.06 -7.01
C ASP A 182 11.48 -12.72 -5.52
N MET A 183 10.70 -13.43 -4.70
CA MET A 183 10.71 -13.29 -3.25
C MET A 183 12.15 -13.36 -2.70
N GLN A 184 12.47 -12.49 -1.75
CA GLN A 184 13.81 -12.39 -1.18
C GLN A 184 13.84 -12.91 0.25
N VAL A 185 14.96 -13.52 0.63
CA VAL A 185 15.28 -13.86 2.01
C VAL A 185 16.36 -12.91 2.51
N SER A 186 16.00 -11.96 3.36
CA SER A 186 16.93 -10.97 3.92
C SER A 186 17.35 -11.36 5.33
N VAL A 187 18.56 -11.90 5.46
CA VAL A 187 19.13 -12.32 6.73
C VAL A 187 19.71 -11.12 7.46
N MET A 188 19.15 -10.82 8.64
CA MET A 188 19.56 -9.72 9.51
C MET A 188 20.65 -10.11 10.51
N ASP A 189 20.58 -11.34 11.00
CA ASP A 189 21.50 -11.87 12.00
C ASP A 189 21.60 -13.38 11.79
N PHE A 190 22.82 -13.90 11.66
CA PHE A 190 23.05 -15.34 11.56
C PHE A 190 24.38 -15.73 12.19
N GLY A 191 24.30 -16.39 13.34
CA GLY A 191 25.47 -16.87 14.09
C GLY A 191 26.09 -18.18 13.57
N GLY A 192 25.52 -18.79 12.52
CA GLY A 192 25.93 -20.09 11.99
C GLY A 192 25.15 -21.27 12.57
N ALA A 193 25.54 -22.49 12.19
CA ALA A 193 24.86 -23.71 12.61
C ALA A 193 24.79 -23.85 14.15
N GLY A 194 23.61 -24.18 14.68
CA GLY A 194 23.36 -24.31 16.12
C GLY A 194 23.29 -22.96 16.87
N LYS A 195 23.29 -21.84 16.16
CA LYS A 195 23.15 -20.49 16.72
C LYS A 195 21.89 -19.80 16.21
N TRP A 196 21.65 -18.61 16.71
CA TRP A 196 20.53 -17.77 16.32
C TRP A 196 20.54 -17.42 14.83
N ILE A 197 19.36 -17.37 14.22
CA ILE A 197 19.10 -16.76 12.92
C ILE A 197 17.87 -15.86 13.01
N ARG A 198 17.93 -14.69 12.38
CA ARG A 198 16.83 -13.77 12.16
C ARG A 198 16.83 -13.28 10.71
N LEU A 199 15.67 -13.29 10.08
CA LEU A 199 15.49 -12.88 8.70
C LEU A 199 14.13 -12.22 8.47
N ALA A 200 13.99 -11.54 7.35
CA ALA A 200 12.71 -11.13 6.79
C ALA A 200 12.45 -11.87 5.48
N ILE A 201 11.18 -12.11 5.18
CA ILE A 201 10.75 -12.54 3.84
C ILE A 201 10.19 -11.31 3.14
N ASP A 202 10.89 -10.87 2.09
CA ASP A 202 10.57 -9.65 1.37
C ASP A 202 10.02 -10.00 -0.03
N GLU A 203 9.34 -9.04 -0.66
CA GLU A 203 8.90 -9.16 -2.06
C GLU A 203 8.05 -10.42 -2.35
N THR A 204 7.16 -10.79 -1.43
CA THR A 204 6.43 -12.07 -1.44
C THR A 204 5.38 -12.23 -2.53
N GLY A 205 5.03 -11.19 -3.28
CA GLY A 205 4.05 -11.25 -4.37
C GLY A 205 2.66 -11.78 -4.00
N GLY A 206 1.75 -11.81 -4.97
CA GLY A 206 0.40 -12.36 -4.82
C GLY A 206 -0.36 -11.66 -3.68
N ARG A 207 -0.91 -12.42 -2.73
CA ARG A 207 -1.56 -11.83 -1.55
C ARG A 207 -0.58 -11.16 -0.59
N ALA A 208 0.70 -11.52 -0.61
CA ALA A 208 1.76 -11.02 0.26
C ALA A 208 1.45 -11.07 1.77
N ALA A 209 0.62 -12.03 2.17
CA ALA A 209 0.25 -12.27 3.55
C ALA A 209 0.91 -13.57 4.01
N VAL A 210 2.17 -13.50 4.44
CA VAL A 210 2.90 -14.67 4.93
C VAL A 210 2.32 -15.09 6.27
N LYS A 211 1.96 -16.36 6.40
CA LYS A 211 1.38 -16.93 7.62
C LYS A 211 2.41 -17.70 8.46
N SER A 212 3.34 -18.39 7.81
CA SER A 212 4.38 -19.16 8.51
C SER A 212 5.62 -19.35 7.65
N VAL A 213 6.78 -19.42 8.30
CA VAL A 213 8.06 -19.73 7.69
C VAL A 213 8.72 -20.87 8.45
N ALA A 214 9.19 -21.88 7.74
CA ALA A 214 10.00 -22.96 8.30
C ALA A 214 11.37 -23.02 7.62
N VAL A 215 12.40 -23.35 8.39
CA VAL A 215 13.78 -23.48 7.92
C VAL A 215 14.23 -24.94 7.93
N LYS A 216 15.07 -25.30 6.97
CA LYS A 216 15.68 -26.62 6.86
C LYS A 216 17.11 -26.51 6.34
N GLY A 217 18.02 -27.30 6.90
CA GLY A 217 19.38 -27.44 6.36
C GLY A 217 19.46 -28.43 5.21
N SER A 218 20.51 -28.33 4.41
CA SER A 218 20.77 -29.26 3.31
C SER A 218 20.89 -30.71 3.82
N GLY A 219 20.33 -31.66 3.07
CA GLY A 219 20.30 -33.09 3.44
C GLY A 219 19.30 -33.50 4.53
N SER A 220 18.68 -32.55 5.24
CA SER A 220 17.54 -32.85 6.13
C SER A 220 16.25 -33.01 5.32
N SER A 221 15.35 -33.88 5.79
CA SER A 221 13.94 -33.96 5.34
C SER A 221 12.97 -33.26 6.30
N SER A 222 13.44 -32.82 7.47
CA SER A 222 12.62 -32.23 8.52
C SER A 222 12.67 -30.70 8.47
N TRP A 223 11.50 -30.08 8.38
CA TRP A 223 11.31 -28.64 8.50
C TRP A 223 11.15 -28.24 9.97
N THR A 224 11.77 -27.12 10.36
CA THR A 224 11.59 -26.54 11.69
C THR A 224 10.92 -25.18 11.55
N GLU A 225 9.78 -25.00 12.22
CA GLU A 225 9.05 -23.73 12.20
C GLU A 225 9.88 -22.60 12.83
N MET A 226 9.85 -21.44 12.19
CA MET A 226 10.43 -20.21 12.72
C MET A 226 9.35 -19.43 13.49
N THR A 227 9.78 -18.64 14.46
CA THR A 227 8.87 -17.78 15.24
C THR A 227 8.79 -16.40 14.57
N ASN A 228 7.58 -15.90 14.32
CA ASN A 228 7.40 -14.49 14.00
C ASN A 228 7.66 -13.68 15.27
N SER A 229 8.65 -12.80 15.25
CA SER A 229 9.03 -12.03 16.45
C SER A 229 8.50 -10.61 16.45
N TRP A 230 8.42 -9.98 15.28
CA TRP A 230 7.71 -8.73 15.03
C TRP A 230 7.56 -8.51 13.53
N GLY A 231 6.47 -7.87 13.09
CA GLY A 231 6.27 -7.49 11.69
C GLY A 231 6.52 -8.64 10.72
N ALA A 232 7.35 -8.43 9.69
CA ALA A 232 7.74 -9.46 8.73
C ALA A 232 8.99 -10.26 9.13
N THR A 233 9.40 -10.21 10.40
CA THR A 233 10.65 -10.81 10.90
C THR A 233 10.41 -12.19 11.52
N TRP A 234 11.25 -13.14 11.11
CA TRP A 234 11.22 -14.54 11.53
C TRP A 234 12.55 -14.94 12.15
N GLU A 235 12.49 -15.70 13.24
CA GLU A 235 13.69 -16.11 13.97
C GLU A 235 13.65 -17.55 14.45
N HIS A 236 14.83 -18.15 14.60
CA HIS A 236 15.01 -19.47 15.16
C HIS A 236 16.29 -19.54 16.00
N PRO A 237 16.26 -20.10 17.23
CA PRO A 237 17.39 -20.05 18.15
C PRO A 237 18.54 -21.00 17.83
N SER A 238 18.30 -22.01 17.00
CA SER A 238 19.28 -23.03 16.65
C SER A 238 19.19 -23.35 15.16
N ALA A 239 19.69 -22.46 14.32
CA ALA A 239 19.69 -22.61 12.87
C ALA A 239 20.35 -23.92 12.41
N PRO A 240 19.80 -24.60 11.40
CA PRO A 240 20.46 -25.73 10.75
C PRO A 240 21.81 -25.33 10.12
N ALA A 241 22.59 -26.33 9.69
CA ALA A 241 23.75 -26.07 8.85
C ALA A 241 23.32 -25.66 7.43
N PRO A 242 23.95 -24.65 6.83
CA PRO A 242 23.67 -24.27 5.44
C PRO A 242 24.15 -25.35 4.45
N PRO A 243 23.68 -25.33 3.19
CA PRO A 243 22.69 -24.41 2.64
C PRO A 243 21.33 -24.48 3.34
N LEU A 244 20.71 -23.32 3.57
CA LEU A 244 19.39 -23.23 4.21
C LEU A 244 18.29 -23.08 3.16
N SER A 245 17.25 -23.89 3.29
CA SER A 245 16.00 -23.77 2.56
C SER A 245 14.90 -23.21 3.46
N PHE A 246 13.93 -22.54 2.85
CA PHE A 246 12.76 -21.98 3.54
C PHE A 246 11.47 -22.47 2.89
N LYS A 247 10.52 -22.91 3.70
CA LYS A 247 9.15 -23.22 3.29
C LYS A 247 8.29 -22.09 3.81
N ILE A 248 7.55 -21.43 2.91
CA ILE A 248 6.85 -20.19 3.18
C ILE A 248 5.40 -20.41 2.77
N VAL A 249 4.47 -20.15 3.70
CA VAL A 249 3.04 -20.43 3.52
C VAL A 249 2.25 -19.12 3.62
N GLY A 250 1.38 -18.87 2.65
CA GLY A 250 0.46 -17.73 2.62
C GLY A 250 -0.77 -17.91 3.52
N ASP A 251 -1.51 -16.84 3.75
CA ASP A 251 -2.79 -16.85 4.50
C ASP A 251 -3.88 -17.70 3.83
N ASP A 252 -3.80 -17.85 2.51
CA ASP A 252 -4.67 -18.68 1.66
C ASP A 252 -4.22 -20.15 1.58
N GLY A 253 -3.10 -20.50 2.20
CA GLY A 253 -2.54 -21.84 2.20
C GLY A 253 -1.65 -22.17 1.00
N GLU A 254 -1.35 -21.20 0.12
CA GLU A 254 -0.31 -21.37 -0.89
C GLU A 254 1.05 -21.64 -0.23
N GLU A 255 1.81 -22.60 -0.74
CA GLU A 255 3.12 -22.97 -0.22
C GLU A 255 4.19 -22.85 -1.32
N VAL A 256 5.29 -22.16 -1.01
CA VAL A 256 6.49 -22.10 -1.85
C VAL A 256 7.71 -22.57 -1.07
N VAL A 257 8.65 -23.21 -1.77
CA VAL A 257 9.90 -23.73 -1.18
C VAL A 257 11.10 -23.09 -1.85
N ALA A 258 11.73 -22.19 -1.12
CA ALA A 258 12.98 -21.54 -1.47
C ALA A 258 14.16 -22.46 -1.10
N ALA A 259 14.69 -23.22 -2.06
CA ALA A 259 15.67 -24.28 -1.80
C ALA A 259 17.13 -23.78 -1.79
N ASP A 260 17.90 -24.16 -0.76
CA ASP A 260 19.35 -23.96 -0.67
C ASP A 260 19.81 -22.49 -0.91
N VAL A 261 19.01 -21.54 -0.44
CA VAL A 261 19.15 -20.10 -0.69
C VAL A 261 20.34 -19.50 0.07
N VAL A 262 20.42 -19.73 1.39
CA VAL A 262 21.49 -19.18 2.23
C VAL A 262 22.61 -20.20 2.35
N LYS A 263 23.66 -20.02 1.54
CA LYS A 263 24.84 -20.91 1.51
C LYS A 263 25.94 -20.50 2.49
N GLN A 264 25.90 -19.26 2.99
CA GLN A 264 26.88 -18.72 3.92
C GLN A 264 26.76 -19.39 5.29
N ASN A 265 27.89 -19.71 5.93
CA ASN A 265 27.93 -20.29 7.27
C ASN A 265 28.06 -19.23 8.37
N GLY A 266 26.99 -18.46 8.56
CA GLY A 266 26.90 -17.41 9.58
C GLY A 266 27.78 -16.18 9.33
N GLY A 267 28.00 -15.39 10.38
CA GLY A 267 28.78 -14.15 10.33
C GLY A 267 28.03 -12.95 9.75
N ILE A 268 26.70 -13.05 9.64
CA ILE A 268 25.85 -11.93 9.22
C ILE A 268 25.38 -11.22 10.48
N SER A 269 25.61 -9.92 10.58
CA SER A 269 25.21 -9.10 11.73
C SER A 269 24.85 -7.68 11.28
N GLY A 270 23.55 -7.39 11.17
CA GLY A 270 23.00 -6.07 10.86
C GLY A 270 21.85 -5.66 11.78
N GLY A 271 21.18 -6.63 12.42
CA GLY A 271 19.98 -6.34 13.21
C GLY A 271 18.84 -5.77 12.36
N ALA A 272 17.79 -5.25 13.01
CA ALA A 272 16.61 -4.76 12.29
C ALA A 272 16.88 -3.53 11.41
N ASN A 273 17.84 -2.69 11.80
CA ASN A 273 18.08 -1.38 11.18
C ASN A 273 19.46 -1.28 10.50
N GLY A 274 20.24 -2.36 10.44
CA GLY A 274 21.55 -2.39 9.79
C GLY A 274 21.55 -3.18 8.49
N GLU A 275 22.74 -3.29 7.90
CA GLU A 275 22.94 -3.94 6.60
C GLU A 275 22.62 -5.43 6.68
N ARG A 276 21.79 -5.91 5.76
CA ARG A 276 21.31 -7.29 5.70
C ARG A 276 21.94 -8.00 4.52
N ALA A 277 22.11 -9.30 4.63
CA ALA A 277 22.44 -10.13 3.49
C ALA A 277 21.15 -10.62 2.83
N THR A 278 20.87 -10.13 1.63
CA THR A 278 19.66 -10.47 0.87
C THR A 278 19.98 -11.53 -0.18
N PHE A 279 19.15 -12.57 -0.23
CA PHE A 279 19.31 -13.72 -1.11
C PHE A 279 18.03 -13.96 -1.91
N SER A 280 18.14 -14.06 -3.23
CA SER A 280 17.01 -14.43 -4.09
C SER A 280 16.58 -15.88 -3.87
N SER A 281 15.27 -16.06 -3.69
CA SER A 281 14.67 -17.36 -3.43
C SER A 281 14.41 -18.18 -4.71
N ASN A 282 14.35 -17.52 -5.88
CA ASN A 282 13.89 -18.07 -7.16
C ASN A 282 12.46 -18.66 -7.10
N VAL A 283 11.66 -18.24 -6.13
CA VAL A 283 10.25 -18.60 -5.99
C VAL A 283 9.41 -17.36 -5.78
N GLN A 284 8.12 -17.46 -6.07
CA GLN A 284 7.17 -16.38 -5.87
C GLN A 284 5.80 -16.97 -5.56
N PHE A 285 5.00 -16.31 -4.71
CA PHE A 285 3.58 -16.66 -4.61
C PHE A 285 2.88 -16.38 -5.94
N THR A 286 1.76 -17.04 -6.17
CA THR A 286 1.05 -16.91 -7.44
C THR A 286 0.52 -15.49 -7.57
N ILE A 287 1.06 -14.77 -8.55
CA ILE A 287 0.55 -13.49 -8.99
C ILE A 287 -0.42 -13.79 -10.13
N THR A 288 -1.72 -13.67 -9.88
CA THR A 288 -2.73 -13.92 -10.90
C THR A 288 -2.85 -12.76 -11.89
N ASP A 289 -2.27 -11.61 -11.52
CA ASP A 289 -2.18 -10.41 -12.33
C ASP A 289 -0.73 -10.09 -12.72
N PRO A 290 -0.25 -10.50 -13.92
CA PRO A 290 1.18 -10.51 -14.24
C PRO A 290 1.82 -9.13 -14.45
N ALA A 291 1.10 -8.05 -14.17
CA ALA A 291 1.31 -6.83 -14.92
C ALA A 291 1.87 -5.65 -14.15
N PHE A 292 1.82 -5.66 -12.82
CA PHE A 292 2.55 -4.68 -12.01
C PHE A 292 4.01 -5.06 -11.77
N GLY A 293 4.43 -6.30 -12.06
CA GLY A 293 5.74 -6.84 -11.67
C GLY A 293 6.74 -7.12 -12.79
N LYS A 294 6.49 -6.77 -14.06
CA LYS A 294 7.46 -7.06 -15.16
C LYS A 294 7.91 -5.87 -15.99
N SER A 295 7.41 -4.66 -15.74
CA SER A 295 7.66 -3.54 -16.66
C SER A 295 7.86 -2.17 -16.01
N VAL A 296 8.06 -2.08 -14.69
CA VAL A 296 8.34 -0.78 -14.08
C VAL A 296 9.77 -0.66 -13.55
N THR A 297 10.48 0.34 -14.04
CA THR A 297 11.95 0.45 -13.90
C THR A 297 12.44 1.72 -13.18
N ALA A 298 11.60 2.70 -12.83
CA ALA A 298 12.02 3.87 -12.03
C ALA A 298 10.84 4.78 -11.58
N PHE A 299 11.08 5.60 -10.54
CA PHE A 299 10.12 6.55 -9.93
C PHE A 299 10.04 7.95 -10.61
N ASP A 300 10.72 8.21 -11.73
CA ASP A 300 10.95 9.60 -12.17
C ASP A 300 10.31 9.97 -13.53
N GLY A 301 9.15 9.43 -13.91
CA GLY A 301 8.52 9.73 -15.20
C GLY A 301 7.09 9.23 -15.41
N PRO A 302 6.48 9.45 -16.61
CA PRO A 302 5.04 9.28 -16.90
C PRO A 302 4.48 7.85 -16.75
N SER A 303 5.31 6.88 -16.41
CA SER A 303 4.92 5.55 -15.94
C SER A 303 5.36 5.41 -14.48
N ASP A 304 4.70 6.15 -13.60
CA ASP A 304 4.85 5.98 -12.17
C ASP A 304 4.32 4.58 -11.79
N PRO A 305 5.18 3.66 -11.31
CA PRO A 305 4.80 2.26 -11.06
C PRO A 305 3.58 2.10 -10.21
N MET A 306 3.32 3.08 -9.35
CA MET A 306 2.36 2.95 -8.28
C MET A 306 1.20 3.92 -8.45
N LEU A 307 1.12 4.64 -9.58
CA LEU A 307 -0.06 5.42 -9.96
C LEU A 307 -1.03 4.54 -10.75
N ILE A 308 -2.30 4.58 -10.36
CA ILE A 308 -3.39 3.86 -11.02
C ILE A 308 -4.40 4.89 -11.52
N THR A 309 -4.66 4.84 -12.82
CA THR A 309 -5.63 5.69 -13.55
C THR A 309 -6.90 4.89 -13.86
N SER A 310 -7.98 5.55 -14.28
CA SER A 310 -9.25 4.87 -14.58
C SER A 310 -9.22 3.97 -15.81
N ASP A 311 -8.25 4.15 -16.71
CA ASP A 311 -7.99 3.27 -17.84
C ASP A 311 -7.11 2.06 -17.46
N THR A 312 -6.54 2.02 -16.25
CA THR A 312 -5.86 0.83 -15.73
C THR A 312 -6.90 -0.28 -15.52
N PRO A 313 -6.80 -1.43 -16.22
CA PRO A 313 -7.72 -2.54 -16.03
C PRO A 313 -7.89 -2.93 -14.55
N GLY A 314 -9.12 -3.19 -14.11
CA GLY A 314 -9.41 -3.56 -12.72
C GLY A 314 -9.35 -2.41 -11.70
N ALA A 315 -8.98 -1.18 -12.09
CA ALA A 315 -8.88 -0.03 -11.18
C ALA A 315 -10.19 0.32 -10.45
N ASP A 316 -11.34 0.08 -11.07
CA ASP A 316 -12.67 0.29 -10.48
C ASP A 316 -13.18 -0.93 -9.68
N GLY A 317 -12.48 -2.06 -9.75
CA GLY A 317 -12.92 -3.32 -9.17
C GLY A 317 -13.93 -4.10 -10.00
N SER A 318 -14.12 -3.73 -11.26
CA SER A 318 -14.70 -4.64 -12.23
C SER A 318 -13.78 -5.86 -12.32
N ALA A 319 -14.17 -6.94 -11.65
CA ALA A 319 -13.48 -8.21 -11.72
C ALA A 319 -13.23 -8.54 -13.19
N GLY A 320 -11.97 -8.81 -13.55
CA GLY A 320 -11.62 -9.38 -14.83
C GLY A 320 -12.38 -10.69 -14.99
N GLY A 321 -13.53 -10.62 -15.68
CA GLY A 321 -14.37 -11.77 -15.96
C GLY A 321 -13.60 -12.73 -16.85
N GLU A 322 -13.47 -13.96 -16.37
CA GLU A 322 -13.08 -15.10 -17.20
C GLU A 322 -14.01 -15.23 -18.41
N GLY A 323 -13.41 -15.40 -19.59
CA GLY A 323 -13.97 -16.18 -20.68
C GLY A 323 -15.30 -15.72 -21.28
N ALA A 324 -15.25 -14.80 -22.24
CA ALA A 324 -16.26 -14.73 -23.27
C ALA A 324 -16.16 -15.95 -24.21
N SER A 325 -17.20 -16.78 -24.27
CA SER A 325 -17.59 -17.48 -25.51
C SER A 325 -19.06 -17.89 -25.49
N PRO A 326 -19.69 -18.02 -26.68
CA PRO A 326 -21.04 -17.54 -26.92
C PRO A 326 -22.07 -18.67 -26.94
N ALA A 327 -23.29 -18.39 -26.50
CA ALA A 327 -24.50 -18.97 -27.08
C ALA A 327 -25.79 -18.33 -26.54
N ASN A 328 -26.44 -17.62 -27.45
CA ASN A 328 -27.87 -17.73 -27.77
C ASN A 328 -28.95 -17.47 -26.71
N SER A 329 -29.65 -16.38 -26.97
CA SER A 329 -31.03 -16.04 -26.60
C SER A 329 -31.97 -17.23 -26.42
N SER A 330 -32.77 -17.24 -25.35
CA SER A 330 -34.23 -16.99 -25.40
C SER A 330 -34.94 -17.27 -24.06
N ALA A 331 -35.74 -16.29 -23.66
CA ALA A 331 -37.05 -16.39 -23.01
C ALA A 331 -37.20 -16.80 -21.53
N ASN A 332 -37.51 -15.76 -20.73
CA ASN A 332 -38.81 -15.52 -20.08
C ASN A 332 -39.23 -16.42 -18.89
N ALA A 333 -39.24 -15.86 -17.68
CA ALA A 333 -40.35 -16.03 -16.72
C ALA A 333 -40.28 -15.03 -15.55
N THR A 334 -41.43 -14.41 -15.35
CA THR A 334 -41.89 -13.41 -14.37
C THR A 334 -41.92 -13.92 -12.92
N ALA A 335 -41.55 -13.03 -11.97
CA ALA A 335 -41.99 -12.73 -10.57
C ALA A 335 -42.90 -13.73 -9.76
N PRO A 336 -43.14 -13.58 -8.42
CA PRO A 336 -42.89 -12.41 -7.55
C PRO A 336 -42.48 -12.65 -6.06
N ALA A 337 -42.11 -11.52 -5.44
CA ALA A 337 -42.34 -10.99 -4.08
C ALA A 337 -42.70 -11.87 -2.85
N ALA A 338 -42.17 -11.38 -1.72
CA ALA A 338 -42.35 -11.76 -0.30
C ALA A 338 -43.78 -11.67 0.26
N PRO A 339 -43.97 -12.06 1.54
CA PRO A 339 -44.26 -11.04 2.57
C PRO A 339 -43.52 -11.31 3.91
N SER A 340 -42.93 -10.29 4.55
CA SER A 340 -43.48 -9.46 5.65
C SER A 340 -43.71 -10.17 6.99
N SER A 341 -43.04 -9.69 8.05
CA SER A 341 -43.65 -9.49 9.37
C SER A 341 -42.83 -8.52 10.22
N ALA A 342 -43.49 -7.43 10.62
CA ALA A 342 -43.04 -6.48 11.63
C ALA A 342 -43.46 -6.97 13.01
N ASN A 343 -42.71 -6.61 14.05
CA ASN A 343 -43.36 -6.27 15.32
C ASN A 343 -42.56 -5.19 16.05
N ALA A 344 -43.29 -4.16 16.47
CA ALA A 344 -42.81 -3.04 17.26
C ALA A 344 -43.40 -3.16 18.68
N THR A 345 -42.62 -2.77 19.69
CA THR A 345 -43.20 -2.27 20.95
C THR A 345 -42.29 -1.21 21.55
N ALA A 346 -42.86 -0.02 21.73
CA ALA A 346 -42.29 1.13 22.40
C ALA A 346 -42.85 1.24 23.84
N LYS A 347 -42.01 1.76 24.75
CA LYS A 347 -42.36 2.45 26.00
C LYS A 347 -41.02 2.95 26.57
N GLY A 348 -40.75 4.18 26.96
CA GLY A 348 -41.51 5.42 27.19
C GLY A 348 -40.66 6.23 28.17
N SER A 349 -40.32 7.47 27.79
CA SER A 349 -39.66 8.57 28.54
C SER A 349 -40.37 8.93 29.87
N PRO A 350 -39.96 9.94 30.71
CA PRO A 350 -39.23 11.21 30.45
C PRO A 350 -38.23 11.61 31.58
N ALA A 351 -37.61 12.78 31.75
CA ALA A 351 -37.68 14.16 31.24
C ALA A 351 -36.26 14.80 31.49
N ALA A 352 -35.64 15.60 30.62
CA ALA A 352 -35.81 17.03 30.29
C ALA A 352 -34.99 18.03 31.15
N GLU A 353 -34.62 19.14 30.49
CA GLU A 353 -33.95 20.40 30.90
C GLU A 353 -32.44 20.49 30.58
N GLY A 354 -31.91 21.50 29.88
CA GLY A 354 -32.52 22.71 29.30
C GLY A 354 -31.51 23.39 28.36
N LYS A 355 -32.03 24.00 27.29
CA LYS A 355 -31.33 24.86 26.34
C LYS A 355 -31.57 26.33 26.74
N PRO A 356 -30.77 27.28 26.25
CA PRO A 356 -31.42 28.42 25.61
C PRO A 356 -30.87 28.73 24.21
N SER A 357 -31.78 29.18 23.35
CA SER A 357 -31.55 29.74 22.02
C SER A 357 -31.35 31.26 22.12
N SER A 358 -30.65 31.86 21.16
CA SER A 358 -30.88 33.21 20.57
C SER A 358 -29.89 33.37 19.40
N ALA A 359 -30.33 33.34 18.13
CA ALA A 359 -30.88 34.43 17.32
C ALA A 359 -29.80 35.37 16.71
N SER A 360 -29.93 35.57 15.40
CA SER A 360 -29.00 36.15 14.43
C SER A 360 -28.66 37.64 14.62
N ALA A 361 -27.48 38.03 14.11
CA ALA A 361 -27.28 39.34 13.46
C ALA A 361 -26.08 39.28 12.50
N SER A 362 -26.33 39.55 11.21
CA SER A 362 -25.30 39.97 10.27
C SER A 362 -24.91 41.41 10.58
N ALA A 363 -23.63 41.68 10.80
CA ALA A 363 -23.04 43.01 10.66
C ALA A 363 -21.55 42.89 10.32
N SER A 364 -21.20 43.52 9.21
CA SER A 364 -19.84 43.77 8.75
C SER A 364 -19.18 44.91 9.55
N SER A 365 -17.84 44.87 9.61
CA SER A 365 -16.87 45.96 9.91
C SER A 365 -16.26 46.06 11.33
N GLY A 366 -14.91 46.15 11.37
CA GLY A 366 -14.17 46.95 12.37
C GLY A 366 -13.31 46.20 13.40
N SER A 367 -11.99 46.36 13.32
CA SER A 367 -10.92 45.77 14.15
C SER A 367 -10.80 46.34 15.58
N SER A 368 -10.64 45.47 16.59
CA SER A 368 -9.78 45.65 17.78
C SER A 368 -9.51 44.28 18.45
N GLY A 369 -8.24 43.87 18.49
CA GLY A 369 -7.81 42.50 18.79
C GLY A 369 -8.04 42.07 20.24
N LYS A 370 -8.96 41.13 20.46
CA LYS A 370 -9.09 40.40 21.73
C LYS A 370 -8.11 39.22 21.73
N CYS A 371 -7.26 39.16 22.75
CA CYS A 371 -6.37 38.02 23.01
C CYS A 371 -7.23 36.75 23.18
N ARG A 372 -6.98 35.73 22.35
CA ARG A 372 -7.69 34.44 22.36
C ARG A 372 -6.70 33.31 22.57
N ASP A 373 -7.17 32.23 23.19
CA ASP A 373 -6.34 31.03 23.31
C ASP A 373 -6.09 30.40 21.95
N GLN A 374 -4.82 30.05 21.73
CA GLN A 374 -4.42 29.17 20.65
C GLN A 374 -4.31 27.75 21.21
N PRO A 375 -4.98 26.76 20.58
CA PRO A 375 -5.01 25.38 21.06
C PRO A 375 -3.62 24.75 20.96
N THR A 376 -3.30 23.86 21.89
CA THR A 376 -2.06 23.09 21.83
C THR A 376 -2.14 21.98 20.78
N PRO A 377 -1.04 21.64 20.08
CA PRO A 377 -1.03 20.62 19.01
C PRO A 377 -1.30 19.19 19.48
N ASP A 378 -1.28 18.95 20.79
CA ASP A 378 -1.53 17.66 21.44
C ASP A 378 -3.04 17.34 21.61
N GLY A 379 -3.92 18.19 21.10
CA GLY A 379 -5.37 17.94 21.07
C GLY A 379 -6.09 18.19 22.41
N HIS A 380 -5.38 18.64 23.45
CA HIS A 380 -5.97 18.98 24.74
C HIS A 380 -6.43 20.45 24.80
N SER A 381 -7.54 20.71 25.49
CA SER A 381 -8.03 22.08 25.66
C SER A 381 -7.14 22.89 26.60
N CYS A 382 -7.09 24.20 26.41
CA CYS A 382 -6.31 25.08 27.29
C CYS A 382 -6.75 25.04 28.76
N ALA A 383 -8.02 24.75 29.03
CA ALA A 383 -8.53 24.51 30.38
C ALA A 383 -7.90 23.26 31.02
N GLN A 384 -7.79 22.16 30.26
CA GLN A 384 -7.12 20.94 30.71
C GLN A 384 -5.64 21.18 30.97
N GLN A 385 -4.95 21.90 30.07
CA GLN A 385 -3.53 22.24 30.22
C GLN A 385 -3.25 23.06 31.49
N LYS A 386 -4.13 24.03 31.80
CA LYS A 386 -4.04 24.81 33.04
C LYS A 386 -4.27 23.96 34.27
N GLN A 387 -5.25 23.05 34.24
CA GLN A 387 -5.53 22.14 35.35
C GLN A 387 -4.35 21.21 35.64
N TRP A 388 -3.57 20.85 34.61
CA TRP A 388 -2.33 20.07 34.74
C TRP A 388 -1.09 20.91 35.11
N GLY A 389 -1.27 22.19 35.42
CA GLY A 389 -0.18 23.09 35.82
C GLY A 389 0.80 23.41 34.69
N LYS A 390 0.41 23.23 33.43
CA LYS A 390 1.32 23.38 32.27
C LYS A 390 1.52 24.82 31.80
N CYS A 391 0.86 25.79 32.43
CA CYS A 391 0.92 27.19 32.01
C CYS A 391 2.35 27.75 31.99
N GLU A 392 3.22 27.35 32.92
CA GLU A 392 4.61 27.83 32.95
C GLU A 392 5.61 26.95 32.20
N GLN A 393 5.16 25.89 31.53
CA GLN A 393 6.03 25.03 30.73
C GLN A 393 6.46 25.75 29.44
N ASP A 394 7.72 25.58 29.05
CA ASP A 394 8.30 26.27 27.88
C ASP A 394 7.49 26.00 26.61
N PHE A 395 7.02 24.78 26.42
CA PHE A 395 6.16 24.41 25.30
C PHE A 395 4.88 25.26 25.20
N ILE A 396 4.28 25.67 26.32
CA ILE A 396 3.07 26.51 26.35
C ILE A 396 3.43 28.01 26.35
N LYS A 397 4.44 28.39 27.14
CA LYS A 397 4.82 29.79 27.36
C LYS A 397 5.61 30.40 26.20
N VAL A 398 6.60 29.68 25.67
CA VAL A 398 7.48 30.15 24.59
C VAL A 398 6.75 30.16 23.25
N ASN A 399 5.87 29.17 23.01
CA ASN A 399 5.16 29.03 21.73
C ASN A 399 3.81 29.78 21.69
N GLY A 400 3.43 30.46 22.78
CA GLY A 400 2.25 31.32 22.80
C GLY A 400 0.90 30.58 22.87
N TYR A 401 0.88 29.30 23.22
CA TYR A 401 -0.35 28.54 23.41
C TYR A 401 -1.06 28.94 24.71
N CYS A 402 -2.38 28.79 24.73
CA CYS A 402 -3.21 28.96 25.92
C CYS A 402 -2.99 30.27 26.71
N ALA A 403 -2.62 31.35 26.02
CA ALA A 403 -2.23 32.62 26.63
C ALA A 403 -3.37 33.30 27.41
N ALA A 404 -4.64 33.19 26.97
CA ALA A 404 -5.78 33.75 27.69
C ALA A 404 -6.15 32.90 28.90
N THR A 405 -6.22 31.57 28.74
CA THR A 405 -6.50 30.65 29.84
C THR A 405 -5.42 30.73 30.93
N CYS A 406 -4.15 30.89 30.56
CA CYS A 406 -3.03 31.03 31.48
C CYS A 406 -2.81 32.48 31.99
N GLY A 407 -3.73 33.41 31.72
CA GLY A 407 -3.70 34.76 32.29
C GLY A 407 -2.59 35.67 31.77
N ARG A 408 -2.04 35.37 30.59
CA ARG A 408 -0.92 36.11 29.97
C ARG A 408 -1.33 37.24 29.02
N CYS A 409 -2.63 37.50 28.87
CA CYS A 409 -3.12 38.60 28.06
C CYS A 409 -3.07 39.93 28.84
N GLY A 410 -1.97 40.69 28.69
CA GLY A 410 -1.83 42.01 29.32
C GLY A 410 -0.44 42.64 29.35
N GLY A 411 0.60 41.94 28.90
CA GLY A 411 1.98 42.48 28.79
C GLY A 411 2.52 42.38 27.36
N ALA A 412 3.77 42.82 27.16
CA ALA A 412 4.51 42.93 25.88
C ALA A 412 4.52 41.69 24.94
N ASP A 413 3.88 40.58 25.33
CA ASP A 413 3.68 39.37 24.56
C ASP A 413 2.35 39.30 23.79
N SER A 414 1.50 40.33 23.85
CA SER A 414 0.18 40.37 23.18
C SER A 414 0.20 40.35 21.64
N GLY A 415 1.36 40.10 21.02
CA GLY A 415 1.56 40.05 19.57
C GLY A 415 2.51 38.96 19.06
N LYS A 416 2.98 38.02 19.89
CA LYS A 416 3.79 36.90 19.39
C LYS A 416 2.91 35.92 18.60
N LYS A 417 3.24 35.73 17.32
CA LYS A 417 2.67 34.65 16.50
C LYS A 417 3.07 33.31 17.09
N VAL A 418 2.14 32.36 17.09
CA VAL A 418 2.39 30.96 17.48
C VAL A 418 3.56 30.43 16.65
N GLN A 419 4.62 30.00 17.32
CA GLN A 419 5.75 29.33 16.68
C GLN A 419 5.57 27.83 16.85
N ALA A 420 5.76 27.08 15.77
CA ALA A 420 5.72 25.62 15.81
C ALA A 420 6.82 25.11 16.75
N TYR A 421 6.49 24.13 17.58
CA TYR A 421 7.42 23.53 18.52
C TYR A 421 8.55 22.81 17.78
N ALA A 422 9.72 23.45 17.70
CA ALA A 422 10.97 22.77 17.42
C ALA A 422 11.45 22.18 18.76
N GLY A 423 11.28 20.87 18.95
CA GLY A 423 11.78 20.20 20.14
C GLY A 423 13.30 20.37 20.31
N PRO A 424 13.84 20.33 21.54
CA PRO A 424 15.26 20.53 21.75
C PRO A 424 16.07 19.39 21.10
N ALA A 425 17.15 19.78 20.42
CA ALA A 425 17.99 18.94 19.56
C ALA A 425 18.78 17.82 20.27
N ASN A 426 18.39 17.39 21.48
CA ASN A 426 19.07 16.34 22.24
C ASN A 426 18.19 15.56 23.24
N SER A 427 16.86 15.59 23.12
CA SER A 427 16.04 14.65 23.91
C SER A 427 15.94 13.31 23.19
N GLY A 428 16.95 12.46 23.35
CA GLY A 428 16.78 11.03 23.09
C GLY A 428 15.55 10.55 23.85
N ARG A 429 14.49 10.15 23.11
CA ARG A 429 13.39 9.37 23.67
C ARG A 429 14.04 8.14 24.28
N LYS A 430 14.09 8.10 25.61
CA LYS A 430 14.37 6.87 26.36
C LYS A 430 13.48 5.80 25.76
N MET A 431 14.08 4.88 25.02
CA MET A 431 13.44 3.63 24.64
C MET A 431 12.90 3.02 25.93
N LEU A 432 11.59 2.82 25.98
CA LEU A 432 11.01 1.90 26.92
C LEU A 432 11.43 0.49 26.47
N LEU A 433 12.61 0.07 26.91
CA LEU A 433 12.87 -1.34 27.18
C LEU A 433 11.78 -1.80 28.15
N ARG A 434 10.78 -2.52 27.65
CA ARG A 434 10.00 -3.43 28.48
C ARG A 434 10.46 -4.84 28.18
N ARG A 435 10.69 -5.55 29.29
CA ARG A 435 11.34 -6.85 29.43
C ARG A 435 10.62 -7.97 28.71
#